data_AF-A0A959NXB1-F1
#
_entry.id   AF-A0A959NXB1-F1
#
_cell.length_a   1.000
_cell.length_b   1.000
_cell.length_c   1.000
_cell.angle_alpha   90.00
_cell.angle_beta   90.00
_cell.angle_gamma   90.00
#
_symmetry.space_group_name_H-M   'P 1'
#
loop_
_entity.id
_entity.type
_entity.pdbx_description
1 polymer ?
#
loop_
_entity_poly.entity_id
_entity_poly.type
_entity_poly.pdbx_seq_one_letter_code
_entity_poly.pdbx_strand_id
1 'polypeptide(L)'
;MKNIGGTGVYTKIIIDELLARGHTIGFWPANGVIFKEFQDKNLILYDMEQEEVNEEWDIIILQHADILYYTQRIIQQLKNVPIIFISHSSSPNDQITTDNRVMKVLKIAEGVASSNWDYPEEFIETHRNPIIIKQDSTYLKPRNPKNILLLSRLAEDKADIVRYIISTINRLPKYNLLIAGKAVFYEKYYSISNGNIKFLGQVENTDLLFKNTDLVIGSGRVALEGIANKRPVLVAGFRGLGGLVTPDNFQEYVKIMFSGRIGGQKAEKIERFDLEKKIETIFNNEKITDIVERNYLLLKQIFDHKLVVTKLEKTINNLIELFEMVNDKTRIVNLKPKLVSNCDFKNYDKQIIIERKVSGRQICVIDNELHAIISKLNGKKKIGQFLSKNIVDNSTLLQNIKELWELKLLSLTK
;
A
#
# COMPACT_ATOMS: atom_id res chain seq x y z
N MET A 1 -12.46 17.25 -14.59
CA MET A 1 -12.77 15.99 -13.89
C MET A 1 -11.61 15.64 -12.96
N LYS A 2 -11.85 15.22 -11.70
CA LYS A 2 -10.79 14.86 -10.72
C LYS A 2 -10.10 13.55 -11.18
N ASN A 3 -8.83 13.31 -10.84
CA ASN A 3 -8.11 12.12 -11.31
C ASN A 3 -8.20 10.98 -10.29
N ILE A 4 -8.10 9.74 -10.75
CA ILE A 4 -7.87 8.58 -9.89
C ILE A 4 -6.38 8.54 -9.56
N GLY A 5 -6.02 8.90 -8.33
CA GLY A 5 -4.63 8.81 -7.85
C GLY A 5 -4.15 7.37 -7.67
N GLY A 6 -2.90 7.18 -7.22
CA GLY A 6 -2.33 5.84 -6.99
C GLY A 6 -3.21 4.94 -6.11
N THR A 7 -3.73 5.47 -5.00
CA THR A 7 -4.73 4.79 -4.15
C THR A 7 -5.97 4.41 -4.94
N GLY A 8 -6.51 5.31 -5.76
CA GLY A 8 -7.71 5.00 -6.51
C GLY A 8 -7.49 3.89 -7.55
N VAL A 9 -6.32 3.85 -8.19
CA VAL A 9 -5.99 2.75 -9.12
C VAL A 9 -5.80 1.45 -8.36
N TYR A 10 -5.17 1.48 -7.18
CA TYR A 10 -5.11 0.34 -6.26
C TYR A 10 -6.51 -0.18 -5.95
N THR A 11 -7.41 0.69 -5.48
CA THR A 11 -8.79 0.35 -5.12
C THR A 11 -9.54 -0.27 -6.29
N LYS A 12 -9.44 0.33 -7.48
CA LYS A 12 -10.06 -0.21 -8.70
C LYS A 12 -9.58 -1.63 -9.00
N ILE A 13 -8.26 -1.87 -8.99
CA ILE A 13 -7.73 -3.20 -9.30
C ILE A 13 -8.19 -4.26 -8.28
N ILE A 14 -8.17 -3.92 -7.00
CA ILE A 14 -8.63 -4.83 -5.94
C ILE A 14 -10.12 -5.15 -6.09
N ILE A 15 -10.97 -4.14 -6.27
CA ILE A 15 -12.42 -4.31 -6.44
C ILE A 15 -12.72 -5.13 -7.69
N ASP A 16 -12.10 -4.79 -8.83
CA ASP A 16 -12.32 -5.48 -10.10
C ASP A 16 -12.01 -6.98 -9.99
N GLU A 17 -10.91 -7.33 -9.34
CA GLU A 17 -10.49 -8.73 -9.18
C GLU A 17 -11.32 -9.47 -8.12
N LEU A 18 -11.74 -8.82 -7.02
CA LEU A 18 -12.63 -9.43 -6.02
C LEU A 18 -14.03 -9.69 -6.60
N LEU A 19 -14.58 -8.75 -7.36
CA LEU A 19 -15.85 -8.96 -8.08
C LEU A 19 -15.74 -10.13 -9.08
N ALA A 20 -14.64 -10.21 -9.82
CA ALA A 20 -14.39 -11.31 -10.76
C ALA A 20 -14.30 -12.69 -10.07
N ARG A 21 -13.97 -12.71 -8.77
CA ARG A 21 -13.93 -13.92 -7.92
C ARG A 21 -15.27 -14.22 -7.24
N GLY A 22 -16.31 -13.42 -7.48
CA GLY A 22 -17.66 -13.64 -6.99
C GLY A 22 -17.96 -13.03 -5.62
N HIS A 23 -17.12 -12.14 -5.11
CA HIS A 23 -17.39 -11.45 -3.85
C HIS A 23 -18.45 -10.36 -4.03
N THR A 24 -19.32 -10.21 -3.05
CA THR A 24 -20.20 -9.04 -2.94
C THR A 24 -19.39 -7.88 -2.36
N ILE A 25 -19.44 -6.71 -3.00
CA ILE A 25 -18.64 -5.55 -2.58
C ILE A 25 -19.54 -4.34 -2.37
N GLY A 26 -19.35 -3.71 -1.22
CA GLY A 26 -19.82 -2.38 -0.90
C GLY A 26 -18.69 -1.37 -1.06
N PHE A 27 -18.95 -0.24 -1.72
CA PHE A 27 -17.97 0.83 -1.87
C PHE A 27 -18.48 2.15 -1.29
N TRP A 28 -17.69 2.72 -0.37
CA TRP A 28 -17.96 4.02 0.23
C TRP A 28 -16.67 4.87 0.31
N PRO A 29 -16.75 6.18 0.08
CA PRO A 29 -17.93 6.88 -0.41
C PRO A 29 -18.05 6.75 -1.92
N ALA A 30 -19.28 6.64 -2.41
CA ALA A 30 -19.62 6.66 -3.82
C ALA A 30 -19.50 8.08 -4.43
N ASN A 31 -18.33 8.71 -4.29
CA ASN A 31 -18.08 10.06 -4.79
C ASN A 31 -16.80 10.18 -5.64
N GLY A 32 -16.67 11.34 -6.29
CA GLY A 32 -15.48 11.65 -7.10
C GLY A 32 -15.40 10.87 -8.42
N VAL A 33 -14.20 10.78 -8.98
CA VAL A 33 -14.03 10.20 -10.33
C VAL A 33 -13.87 8.69 -10.31
N ILE A 34 -13.43 8.11 -9.19
CA ILE A 34 -13.41 6.65 -9.04
C ILE A 34 -14.83 6.07 -9.01
N PHE A 35 -15.81 6.81 -8.48
CA PHE A 35 -17.21 6.38 -8.48
C PHE A 35 -17.73 6.13 -9.90
N LYS A 36 -17.39 6.99 -10.87
CA LYS A 36 -17.81 6.81 -12.28
C LYS A 36 -17.33 5.48 -12.88
N GLU A 37 -16.17 4.98 -12.44
CA GLU A 37 -15.67 3.67 -12.89
C GLU A 37 -16.48 2.50 -12.34
N PHE A 38 -17.27 2.74 -11.30
CA PHE A 38 -18.00 1.72 -10.54
C PHE A 38 -19.51 1.77 -10.76
N GLN A 39 -20.05 2.84 -11.38
CA GLN A 39 -21.49 2.98 -11.63
C GLN A 39 -22.08 1.83 -12.46
N ASP A 40 -21.34 1.32 -13.44
CA ASP A 40 -21.81 0.26 -14.34
C ASP A 40 -21.42 -1.15 -13.86
N LYS A 41 -20.90 -1.27 -12.64
CA LYS A 41 -20.43 -2.54 -12.09
C LYS A 41 -21.41 -3.07 -11.04
N ASN A 42 -21.44 -4.39 -10.90
CA ASN A 42 -22.29 -5.07 -9.92
C ASN A 42 -21.71 -4.94 -8.49
N LEU A 43 -21.70 -3.72 -7.94
CA LEU A 43 -21.36 -3.46 -6.55
C LEU A 43 -22.38 -2.53 -5.90
N ILE A 44 -22.47 -2.59 -4.58
CA ILE A 44 -23.33 -1.73 -3.77
C ILE A 44 -22.58 -0.41 -3.55
N LEU A 45 -23.18 0.68 -4.02
CA LEU A 45 -22.59 2.01 -3.95
C LEU A 45 -23.31 2.80 -2.86
N TYR A 46 -22.53 3.26 -1.88
CA TYR A 46 -23.06 3.98 -0.73
C TYR A 46 -22.76 5.48 -0.84
N ASP A 47 -23.79 6.33 -0.77
CA ASP A 47 -23.63 7.79 -0.83
C ASP A 47 -22.97 8.34 0.45
N MET A 48 -22.28 9.48 0.34
CA MET A 48 -21.80 10.27 1.47
C MET A 48 -22.92 10.67 2.43
N GLU A 49 -24.11 10.97 1.88
CA GLU A 49 -25.28 11.40 2.66
C GLU A 49 -26.11 10.23 3.21
N GLN A 50 -25.73 8.99 2.91
CA GLN A 50 -26.48 7.83 3.33
C GLN A 50 -26.49 7.69 4.86
N GLU A 51 -27.70 7.66 5.42
CA GLU A 51 -27.91 7.63 6.86
C GLU A 51 -27.89 6.22 7.44
N GLU A 52 -28.23 5.19 6.65
CA GLU A 52 -28.36 3.81 7.11
C GLU A 52 -27.73 2.78 6.17
N VAL A 53 -27.12 1.75 6.74
CA VAL A 53 -26.64 0.55 6.03
C VAL A 53 -27.42 -0.67 6.50
N ASN A 54 -28.12 -1.32 5.58
CA ASN A 54 -29.02 -2.44 5.88
C ASN A 54 -28.39 -3.80 5.56
N GLU A 55 -27.28 -3.81 4.82
CA GLU A 55 -26.56 -5.02 4.45
C GLU A 55 -25.64 -5.49 5.57
N GLU A 56 -25.55 -6.81 5.72
CA GLU A 56 -24.57 -7.46 6.59
C GLU A 56 -23.25 -7.63 5.83
N TRP A 57 -22.13 -7.33 6.50
CA TRP A 57 -20.79 -7.39 5.92
C TRP A 57 -19.87 -8.23 6.80
N ASP A 58 -19.10 -9.14 6.21
CA ASP A 58 -18.16 -9.98 6.94
C ASP A 58 -16.90 -9.21 7.37
N ILE A 59 -16.53 -8.18 6.60
CA ILE A 59 -15.30 -7.41 6.82
C ILE A 59 -15.39 -6.00 6.23
N ILE A 60 -14.69 -5.06 6.84
CA ILE A 60 -14.50 -3.70 6.33
C ILE A 60 -13.04 -3.52 5.90
N ILE A 61 -12.83 -2.99 4.69
CA ILE A 61 -11.50 -2.59 4.22
C ILE A 61 -11.44 -1.07 4.18
N LEU A 62 -10.65 -0.51 5.10
CA LEU A 62 -10.49 0.92 5.26
C LEU A 62 -9.20 1.39 4.58
N GLN A 63 -9.28 2.42 3.75
CA GLN A 63 -8.11 3.04 3.11
C GLN A 63 -8.00 4.51 3.53
N HIS A 64 -6.85 4.87 4.12
CA HIS A 64 -6.57 6.17 4.77
C HIS A 64 -7.41 6.44 6.03
N ALA A 65 -6.84 7.11 7.03
CA ALA A 65 -7.55 7.40 8.28
C ALA A 65 -8.51 8.60 8.16
N ASP A 66 -8.25 9.53 7.25
CA ASP A 66 -9.10 10.70 7.03
C ASP A 66 -10.51 10.32 6.58
N ILE A 67 -10.66 9.20 5.86
CA ILE A 67 -11.96 8.66 5.47
C ILE A 67 -12.83 8.39 6.71
N LEU A 68 -12.24 8.02 7.86
CA LEU A 68 -13.00 7.68 9.05
C LEU A 68 -13.78 8.84 9.64
N TYR A 69 -13.23 10.05 9.54
CA TYR A 69 -13.94 11.24 9.98
C TYR A 69 -15.29 11.36 9.26
N TYR A 70 -15.32 10.99 7.98
CA TYR A 70 -16.53 11.03 7.17
C TYR A 70 -17.38 9.76 7.32
N THR A 71 -16.76 8.58 7.48
CA THR A 71 -17.49 7.29 7.54
C THR A 71 -18.02 6.95 8.94
N GLN A 72 -17.64 7.70 9.99
CA GLN A 72 -17.74 7.20 11.38
C GLN A 72 -19.15 6.72 11.73
N ARG A 73 -20.18 7.44 11.29
CA ARG A 73 -21.59 7.08 11.53
C ARG A 73 -21.95 5.72 10.92
N ILE A 74 -21.60 5.49 9.66
CA ILE A 74 -21.88 4.22 8.98
C ILE A 74 -21.08 3.09 9.61
N ILE A 75 -19.79 3.28 9.84
CA ILE A 75 -18.98 2.20 10.44
C ILE A 75 -19.49 1.89 11.85
N GLN A 76 -20.04 2.85 12.61
CA GLN A 76 -20.67 2.57 13.91
C GLN A 76 -21.93 1.70 13.82
N GLN A 77 -22.65 1.70 12.71
CA GLN A 77 -23.80 0.82 12.48
C GLN A 77 -23.37 -0.62 12.21
N LEU A 78 -22.22 -0.80 11.54
CA LEU A 78 -21.59 -2.10 11.28
C LEU A 78 -20.89 -2.65 12.53
N LYS A 79 -21.68 -2.91 13.57
CA LYS A 79 -21.21 -3.48 14.84
C LYS A 79 -20.70 -4.91 14.61
N ASN A 80 -19.65 -5.28 15.34
CA ASN A 80 -19.04 -6.62 15.29
C ASN A 80 -18.46 -7.04 13.94
N VAL A 81 -18.06 -6.10 13.09
CA VAL A 81 -17.34 -6.39 11.84
C VAL A 81 -15.86 -6.04 12.00
N PRO A 82 -14.91 -6.97 11.75
CA PRO A 82 -13.49 -6.66 11.80
C PRO A 82 -13.08 -5.72 10.67
N ILE A 83 -12.10 -4.86 10.94
CA ILE A 83 -11.57 -3.90 9.97
C ILE A 83 -10.13 -4.27 9.60
N ILE A 84 -9.84 -4.29 8.30
CA ILE A 84 -8.48 -4.24 7.75
C ILE A 84 -8.20 -2.79 7.35
N PHE A 85 -7.12 -2.23 7.88
CA PHE A 85 -6.64 -0.92 7.46
C PHE A 85 -5.53 -1.05 6.43
N ILE A 86 -5.63 -0.35 5.30
CA ILE A 86 -4.57 -0.30 4.28
C ILE A 86 -3.90 1.07 4.33
N SER A 87 -2.61 1.06 4.67
CA SER A 87 -1.78 2.27 4.68
C SER A 87 -1.00 2.41 3.39
N HIS A 88 -1.26 3.52 2.69
CA HIS A 88 -0.54 3.92 1.48
C HIS A 88 0.63 4.86 1.78
N SER A 89 0.71 5.38 3.01
CA SER A 89 1.76 6.30 3.42
C SER A 89 3.05 5.59 3.83
N SER A 90 4.17 6.27 3.60
CA SER A 90 5.46 5.90 4.20
C SER A 90 5.62 6.42 5.63
N SER A 91 4.66 7.20 6.15
CA SER A 91 4.63 7.65 7.53
C SER A 91 3.83 6.66 8.38
N PRO A 92 4.46 5.96 9.34
CA PRO A 92 3.81 4.95 10.17
C PRO A 92 2.56 5.44 10.93
N ASN A 93 2.61 6.66 11.46
CA ASN A 93 1.67 7.07 12.50
C ASN A 93 0.65 8.12 12.03
N ASP A 94 0.84 8.70 10.84
CA ASP A 94 -0.05 9.76 10.32
C ASP A 94 -1.42 9.20 9.88
N GLN A 95 -1.59 7.87 9.86
CA GLN A 95 -2.74 7.23 9.21
C GLN A 95 -3.35 6.04 9.96
N ILE A 96 -2.87 5.61 11.14
CA ILE A 96 -3.59 4.56 11.86
C ILE A 96 -4.73 5.18 12.65
N THR A 97 -5.92 4.61 12.46
CA THR A 97 -7.11 4.96 13.22
C THR A 97 -7.09 4.50 14.67
N THR A 98 -7.80 5.22 15.52
CA THR A 98 -8.11 4.84 16.90
C THR A 98 -9.25 3.81 17.02
N ASP A 99 -9.86 3.38 15.91
CA ASP A 99 -10.94 2.39 15.93
C ASP A 99 -10.42 1.01 16.35
N ASN A 100 -10.88 0.54 17.51
CA ASN A 100 -10.51 -0.75 18.09
C ASN A 100 -11.05 -1.96 17.30
N ARG A 101 -11.71 -1.78 16.16
CA ARG A 101 -12.04 -2.89 15.25
C ARG A 101 -11.02 -3.07 14.14
N VAL A 102 -10.03 -2.17 14.00
CA VAL A 102 -8.88 -2.46 13.15
C VAL A 102 -8.11 -3.61 13.76
N MET A 103 -8.19 -4.77 13.11
CA MET A 103 -7.55 -6.00 13.56
C MET A 103 -6.41 -6.42 12.63
N LYS A 104 -6.17 -5.70 11.54
CA LYS A 104 -5.01 -5.91 10.67
C LYS A 104 -4.64 -4.61 9.97
N VAL A 105 -3.34 -4.36 9.84
CA VAL A 105 -2.80 -3.26 9.04
C VAL A 105 -2.01 -3.84 7.86
N LEU A 106 -2.41 -3.49 6.64
CA LEU A 106 -1.69 -3.79 5.42
C LEU A 106 -0.88 -2.57 5.01
N LYS A 107 0.44 -2.64 5.16
CA LYS A 107 1.34 -1.56 4.74
C LYS A 107 1.79 -1.78 3.30
N ILE A 108 1.59 -0.78 2.44
CA ILE A 108 2.10 -0.78 1.06
C ILE A 108 3.60 -0.42 1.01
N ALA A 109 4.07 0.37 1.98
CA ALA A 109 5.44 0.84 2.05
C ALA A 109 6.39 -0.16 2.73
N GLU A 110 7.26 -0.82 1.95
CA GLU A 110 8.21 -1.82 2.46
C GLU A 110 9.40 -1.26 3.23
N GLY A 111 9.88 -0.08 2.85
CA GLY A 111 11.10 0.52 3.41
C GLY A 111 10.95 1.01 4.85
N VAL A 112 9.80 0.76 5.49
CA VAL A 112 9.46 1.23 6.84
C VAL A 112 9.29 0.01 7.74
N ALA A 113 10.18 -0.12 8.73
CA ALA A 113 10.13 -1.20 9.70
C ALA A 113 8.81 -1.15 10.50
N SER A 114 8.18 -2.30 10.71
CA SER A 114 6.92 -2.39 11.47
C SER A 114 7.10 -1.93 12.93
N SER A 115 8.30 -2.09 13.48
CA SER A 115 8.69 -1.61 14.82
C SER A 115 8.53 -0.11 15.03
N ASN A 116 8.50 0.67 13.94
CA ASN A 116 8.37 2.14 14.01
C ASN A 116 6.91 2.61 14.06
N TRP A 117 5.95 1.69 13.96
CA TRP A 117 4.53 1.98 14.00
C TRP A 117 4.07 1.92 15.45
N ASP A 118 3.20 2.85 15.87
CA ASP A 118 2.54 2.81 17.17
C ASP A 118 1.42 1.75 17.22
N TYR A 119 1.69 0.60 16.62
CA TYR A 119 0.79 -0.52 16.41
C TYR A 119 1.58 -1.82 16.47
N PRO A 120 1.05 -2.92 17.04
CA PRO A 120 1.85 -4.12 17.25
C PRO A 120 2.15 -4.88 15.95
N GLU A 121 3.39 -5.36 15.83
CA GLU A 121 3.91 -5.95 14.60
C GLU A 121 3.15 -7.21 14.17
N GLU A 122 2.62 -7.99 15.12
CA GLU A 122 1.81 -9.18 14.85
C GLU A 122 0.57 -8.89 13.99
N PHE A 123 0.09 -7.65 14.05
CA PHE A 123 -1.07 -7.19 13.31
C PHE A 123 -0.71 -6.43 12.02
N ILE A 124 0.58 -6.20 11.74
CA ILE A 124 1.06 -5.49 10.55
C ILE A 124 1.57 -6.49 9.51
N GLU A 125 1.13 -6.34 8.27
CA GLU A 125 1.60 -7.16 7.16
C GLU A 125 1.96 -6.29 5.96
N THR A 126 3.06 -6.63 5.29
CA THR A 126 3.42 -5.99 4.01
C THR A 126 2.49 -6.49 2.90
N HIS A 127 1.83 -5.54 2.26
CA HIS A 127 1.02 -5.74 1.07
C HIS A 127 1.62 -4.96 -0.11
N ARG A 128 1.43 -5.42 -1.34
CA ARG A 128 2.09 -4.82 -2.52
C ARG A 128 1.06 -4.06 -3.35
N ASN A 129 1.52 -3.08 -4.12
CA ASN A 129 0.69 -2.45 -5.13
C ASN A 129 0.39 -3.47 -6.24
N PRO A 130 -0.88 -3.79 -6.54
CA PRO A 130 -1.20 -4.70 -7.62
C PRO A 130 -0.95 -4.02 -8.97
N ILE A 131 -0.37 -4.79 -9.89
CA ILE A 131 -0.09 -4.39 -11.27
C ILE A 131 -0.78 -5.40 -12.19
N ILE A 132 -1.56 -4.87 -13.13
CA ILE A 132 -2.21 -5.69 -14.16
C ILE A 132 -1.13 -6.20 -15.11
N ILE A 133 -0.98 -7.52 -15.16
CA ILE A 133 -0.06 -8.21 -16.06
C ILE A 133 -0.78 -8.54 -17.36
N LYS A 134 -0.25 -8.07 -18.49
CA LYS A 134 -0.81 -8.34 -19.82
C LYS A 134 -0.03 -9.47 -20.48
N GLN A 135 -0.73 -10.50 -20.93
CA GLN A 135 -0.11 -11.68 -21.53
C GLN A 135 0.60 -11.36 -22.86
N ASP A 136 0.07 -10.41 -23.64
CA ASP A 136 0.59 -10.04 -24.96
C ASP A 136 1.57 -8.86 -24.95
N SER A 137 2.14 -8.50 -23.79
CA SER A 137 3.16 -7.47 -23.78
C SER A 137 4.42 -7.96 -24.49
N THR A 138 4.81 -7.27 -25.56
CA THR A 138 6.05 -7.52 -26.30
C THR A 138 6.95 -6.30 -26.22
N TYR A 139 8.24 -6.51 -25.95
CA TYR A 139 9.20 -5.44 -26.14
C TYR A 139 9.21 -4.99 -27.60
N LEU A 140 8.88 -3.72 -27.85
CA LEU A 140 9.05 -3.12 -29.17
C LEU A 140 10.41 -2.46 -29.22
N LYS A 141 11.17 -2.76 -30.29
CA LYS A 141 12.48 -2.12 -30.54
C LYS A 141 12.33 -0.58 -30.57
N PRO A 142 13.37 0.17 -30.15
CA PRO A 142 13.30 1.61 -30.12
C PRO A 142 13.02 2.21 -31.50
N ARG A 143 12.08 3.14 -31.59
CA ARG A 143 11.77 3.87 -32.83
C ARG A 143 12.73 5.03 -33.07
N ASN A 144 12.73 5.57 -34.28
CA ASN A 144 13.42 6.81 -34.61
C ASN A 144 12.40 7.87 -35.07
N PRO A 145 12.35 9.07 -34.46
CA PRO A 145 13.03 9.44 -33.20
C PRO A 145 12.57 8.60 -31.99
N LYS A 146 13.43 8.44 -30.98
CA LYS A 146 13.11 7.66 -29.77
C LYS A 146 12.24 8.51 -28.84
N ASN A 147 11.15 7.93 -28.34
CA ASN A 147 10.25 8.55 -27.38
C ASN A 147 10.60 8.13 -25.94
N ILE A 148 10.82 9.12 -25.10
CA ILE A 148 10.99 8.97 -23.65
C ILE A 148 9.69 9.41 -22.99
N LEU A 149 9.14 8.58 -22.11
CA LEU A 149 7.93 8.89 -21.35
C LEU A 149 8.27 9.31 -19.93
N LEU A 150 7.74 10.45 -19.51
CA LEU A 150 7.61 10.87 -18.13
C LEU A 150 6.13 10.89 -17.76
N LEU A 151 5.68 9.87 -17.04
CA LEU A 151 4.32 9.80 -16.49
C LEU A 151 4.37 10.20 -15.01
N SER A 152 3.78 11.33 -14.65
CA SER A 152 3.72 11.79 -13.25
C SER A 152 2.62 12.81 -13.05
N ARG A 153 2.06 12.87 -11.83
CA ARG A 153 1.40 14.12 -11.40
C ARG A 153 2.47 15.20 -11.34
N LEU A 154 2.25 16.32 -12.02
CA LEU A 154 3.15 17.46 -12.03
C LEU A 154 2.76 18.39 -10.87
N ALA A 155 3.03 17.90 -9.66
CA ALA A 155 2.85 18.59 -8.38
C ALA A 155 4.17 19.20 -7.91
N GLU A 156 4.11 20.06 -6.89
CA GLU A 156 5.26 20.82 -6.40
C GLU A 156 6.41 19.92 -5.90
N ASP A 157 6.08 18.82 -5.22
CA ASP A 157 7.04 17.80 -4.76
C ASP A 157 7.78 17.07 -5.91
N LYS A 158 7.31 17.25 -7.15
CA LYS A 158 7.90 16.71 -8.38
C LYS A 158 8.48 17.79 -9.30
N ALA A 159 8.45 19.05 -8.91
CA ALA A 159 8.77 20.14 -9.82
C ALA A 159 10.23 20.08 -10.32
N ASP A 160 11.18 19.84 -9.40
CA ASP A 160 12.59 19.85 -9.74
C ASP A 160 13.00 18.68 -10.61
N ILE A 161 12.50 17.47 -10.32
CA ILE A 161 12.77 16.29 -11.14
C ILE A 161 12.30 16.50 -12.59
N VAL A 162 11.10 17.06 -12.77
CA VAL A 162 10.56 17.37 -14.10
C VAL A 162 11.42 18.40 -14.82
N ARG A 163 11.85 19.47 -14.12
CA ARG A 163 12.74 20.50 -14.69
C ARG A 163 14.07 19.93 -15.13
N TYR A 164 14.69 19.07 -14.31
CA TYR A 164 15.96 18.43 -14.66
C TYR A 164 15.82 17.61 -15.94
N ILE A 165 14.78 16.78 -16.04
CA ILE A 165 14.50 15.95 -17.21
C ILE A 165 14.28 16.82 -18.46
N ILE A 166 13.40 17.84 -18.39
CA ILE A 166 13.16 18.77 -19.50
C ILE A 166 14.46 19.42 -19.96
N SER A 167 15.24 19.95 -19.02
CA SER A 167 16.49 20.65 -19.36
C SER A 167 17.54 19.74 -20.01
N THR A 168 17.57 18.46 -19.64
CA THR A 168 18.44 17.47 -20.28
C THR A 168 17.94 17.13 -21.68
N ILE A 169 16.65 16.83 -21.86
CA ILE A 169 16.12 16.47 -23.18
C ILE A 169 16.18 17.62 -24.18
N ASN A 170 16.05 18.87 -23.73
CA ASN A 170 16.23 20.03 -24.61
C ASN A 170 17.59 20.05 -25.34
N ARG A 171 18.63 19.46 -24.74
CA ARG A 171 19.99 19.34 -25.32
C ARG A 171 20.18 18.08 -26.16
N LEU A 172 19.19 17.19 -26.18
CA LEU A 172 19.21 15.92 -26.89
C LEU A 172 18.09 15.90 -27.95
N PRO A 173 18.20 16.72 -29.02
CA PRO A 173 17.11 16.91 -29.98
C PRO A 173 16.76 15.66 -30.80
N LYS A 174 17.57 14.59 -30.70
CA LYS A 174 17.30 13.26 -31.27
C LYS A 174 16.24 12.45 -30.49
N TYR A 175 15.82 12.92 -29.32
CA TYR A 175 14.80 12.29 -28.49
C TYR A 175 13.57 13.17 -28.34
N ASN A 176 12.41 12.52 -28.32
CA ASN A 176 11.16 13.16 -27.91
C ASN A 176 10.91 12.89 -26.43
N LEU A 177 10.40 13.88 -25.70
CA LEU A 177 9.88 13.69 -24.34
C LEU A 177 8.36 13.81 -24.36
N LEU A 178 7.68 12.74 -23.97
CA LEU A 178 6.24 12.70 -23.75
C LEU A 178 5.98 12.89 -22.26
N ILE A 179 5.30 13.97 -21.87
CA ILE A 179 4.96 14.24 -20.48
C ILE A 179 3.45 14.05 -20.30
N ALA A 180 3.08 13.05 -19.52
CA ALA A 180 1.69 12.72 -19.24
C ALA A 180 1.40 12.80 -17.74
N GLY A 181 0.17 13.20 -17.41
CA GLY A 181 -0.31 13.41 -16.06
C GLY A 181 -0.58 14.88 -15.77
N LYS A 182 -1.58 15.13 -14.92
CA LYS A 182 -2.11 16.47 -14.60
C LYS A 182 -1.03 17.37 -13.99
N ALA A 183 -0.93 18.61 -14.47
CA ALA A 183 -0.17 19.68 -13.83
C ALA A 183 -1.06 20.76 -13.25
N VAL A 184 -0.57 21.35 -12.16
CA VAL A 184 -1.08 22.63 -11.65
C VAL A 184 -0.36 23.80 -12.35
N PHE A 185 0.80 23.57 -12.97
CA PHE A 185 1.67 24.62 -13.54
C PHE A 185 2.26 24.26 -14.91
N TYR A 186 1.45 23.86 -15.89
CA TYR A 186 1.97 23.51 -17.23
C TYR A 186 2.77 24.66 -17.88
N GLU A 187 2.31 25.92 -17.70
CA GLU A 187 2.93 27.10 -18.32
C GLU A 187 4.43 27.24 -17.98
N LYS A 188 4.81 26.95 -16.72
CA LYS A 188 6.21 26.98 -16.27
C LYS A 188 7.09 25.93 -16.96
N TYR A 189 6.50 24.82 -17.40
CA TYR A 189 7.22 23.77 -18.13
C TYR A 189 7.23 24.05 -19.63
N TYR A 190 6.14 24.60 -20.19
CA TYR A 190 6.10 25.00 -21.61
C TYR A 190 7.15 26.05 -21.94
N SER A 191 7.33 27.07 -21.09
CA SER A 191 8.28 28.17 -21.34
C SER A 191 9.75 27.73 -21.41
N ILE A 192 10.08 26.58 -20.82
CA ILE A 192 11.43 26.01 -20.81
C ILE A 192 11.58 24.81 -21.75
N SER A 193 10.58 24.50 -22.60
CA SER A 193 10.58 23.30 -23.44
C SER A 193 10.82 23.62 -24.91
N ASN A 194 11.60 22.79 -25.61
CA ASN A 194 11.73 22.84 -27.06
C ASN A 194 10.63 22.02 -27.78
N GLY A 195 10.60 22.05 -29.11
CA GLY A 195 9.57 21.38 -29.93
C GLY A 195 9.51 19.85 -29.82
N ASN A 196 10.52 19.20 -29.22
CA ASN A 196 10.54 17.75 -29.04
C ASN A 196 9.86 17.30 -27.74
N ILE A 197 9.42 18.25 -26.90
CA ILE A 197 8.73 17.98 -25.65
C ILE A 197 7.23 18.17 -25.86
N LYS A 198 6.46 17.11 -25.66
CA LYS A 198 5.01 17.08 -25.84
C LYS A 198 4.33 16.83 -24.50
N PHE A 199 3.49 17.77 -24.10
CA PHE A 199 2.63 17.63 -22.93
C PHE A 199 1.30 17.04 -23.37
N LEU A 200 1.03 15.81 -22.93
CA LEU A 200 -0.16 15.05 -23.31
C LEU A 200 -1.34 15.29 -22.38
N GLY A 201 -1.13 16.05 -21.29
CA GLY A 201 -2.17 16.25 -20.30
C GLY A 201 -2.49 14.98 -19.53
N GLN A 202 -3.74 14.88 -19.07
CA GLN A 202 -4.28 13.64 -18.51
C GLN A 202 -4.56 12.64 -19.64
N VAL A 203 -4.12 11.40 -19.46
CA VAL A 203 -4.28 10.32 -20.45
C VAL A 203 -5.12 9.23 -19.83
N GLU A 204 -6.24 8.87 -20.47
CA GLU A 204 -7.12 7.79 -20.05
C GLU A 204 -6.55 6.41 -20.43
N ASN A 205 -6.03 6.31 -21.66
CA ASN A 205 -5.44 5.08 -22.18
C ASN A 205 -3.91 5.10 -22.03
N THR A 206 -3.42 4.68 -20.87
CA THR A 206 -1.97 4.57 -20.61
C THR A 206 -1.31 3.46 -21.44
N ASP A 207 -2.07 2.51 -21.97
CA ASP A 207 -1.53 1.39 -22.75
C ASP A 207 -0.98 1.84 -24.10
N LEU A 208 -1.73 2.67 -24.82
CA LEU A 208 -1.27 3.27 -26.07
C LEU A 208 -0.04 4.15 -25.84
N LEU A 209 0.05 4.78 -24.67
CA LEU A 209 1.20 5.59 -24.30
C LEU A 209 2.46 4.73 -24.12
N PHE A 210 2.38 3.63 -23.38
CA PHE A 210 3.49 2.70 -23.24
C PHE A 210 3.85 1.98 -24.55
N LYS A 211 2.87 1.65 -25.41
CA LYS A 211 3.15 1.14 -26.76
C LYS A 211 3.98 2.12 -27.59
N ASN A 212 3.76 3.42 -27.39
CA ASN A 212 4.48 4.49 -28.07
C ASN A 212 5.66 5.06 -27.28
N THR A 213 6.29 4.24 -26.43
CA THR A 213 7.42 4.63 -25.57
C THR A 213 8.61 3.70 -25.78
N ASP A 214 9.80 4.27 -25.86
CA ASP A 214 11.06 3.52 -26.02
C ASP A 214 11.88 3.49 -24.71
N LEU A 215 11.66 4.46 -23.81
CA LEU A 215 12.21 4.51 -22.44
C LEU A 215 11.21 5.17 -21.49
N VAL A 216 11.01 4.59 -20.31
CA VAL A 216 10.23 5.23 -19.23
C VAL A 216 11.20 5.84 -18.21
N ILE A 217 11.01 7.11 -17.89
CA ILE A 217 11.63 7.75 -16.73
C ILE A 217 10.53 7.93 -15.67
N GLY A 218 10.66 7.25 -14.53
CA GLY A 218 9.58 7.26 -13.54
C GLY A 218 9.98 6.74 -12.16
N SER A 219 9.07 6.89 -11.20
CA SER A 219 9.22 6.39 -9.83
C SER A 219 7.92 5.75 -9.33
N GLY A 220 8.01 4.91 -8.29
CA GLY A 220 6.87 4.22 -7.71
C GLY A 220 6.08 3.37 -8.71
N ARG A 221 4.75 3.54 -8.73
CA ARG A 221 3.84 2.76 -9.58
C ARG A 221 4.14 2.91 -11.08
N VAL A 222 4.59 4.07 -11.52
CA VAL A 222 4.92 4.33 -12.94
C VAL A 222 6.10 3.47 -13.39
N ALA A 223 7.10 3.27 -12.52
CA ALA A 223 8.21 2.37 -12.82
C ALA A 223 7.72 0.93 -12.99
N LEU A 224 6.82 0.47 -12.12
CA LEU A 224 6.20 -0.85 -12.22
C LEU A 224 5.36 -1.00 -13.50
N GLU A 225 4.55 -0.01 -13.86
CA GLU A 225 3.78 -0.03 -15.10
C GLU A 225 4.67 -0.03 -16.36
N GLY A 226 5.79 0.69 -16.32
CA GLY A 226 6.80 0.63 -17.39
C GLY A 226 7.36 -0.77 -17.58
N ILE A 227 7.72 -1.45 -16.48
CA ILE A 227 8.21 -2.83 -16.50
C ILE A 227 7.11 -3.80 -16.98
N ALA A 228 5.87 -3.64 -16.53
CA ALA A 228 4.74 -4.48 -16.93
C ALA A 228 4.41 -4.37 -18.43
N ASN A 229 4.67 -3.20 -19.03
CA ASN A 229 4.56 -2.99 -20.48
C ASN A 229 5.89 -3.25 -21.21
N LYS A 230 6.82 -3.97 -20.57
CA LYS A 230 8.13 -4.35 -21.13
C LYS A 230 8.88 -3.17 -21.71
N ARG A 231 9.00 -2.08 -20.94
CA ARG A 231 9.84 -0.93 -21.28
C ARG A 231 11.06 -0.88 -20.39
N PRO A 232 12.23 -0.46 -20.91
CA PRO A 232 13.34 -0.13 -20.05
C PRO A 232 12.91 1.05 -19.17
N VAL A 233 13.26 0.98 -17.88
CA VAL A 233 12.86 1.96 -16.88
C VAL A 233 14.10 2.56 -16.25
N LEU A 234 14.23 3.87 -16.38
CA LEU A 234 15.21 4.68 -15.65
C LEU A 234 14.51 5.29 -14.43
N VAL A 235 14.95 4.89 -13.24
CA VAL A 235 14.33 5.38 -12.00
C VAL A 235 14.81 6.81 -11.71
N ALA A 236 13.87 7.74 -11.61
CA ALA A 236 14.13 9.10 -11.18
C ALA A 236 12.96 9.61 -10.33
N GLY A 237 13.26 10.12 -9.13
CA GLY A 237 12.21 10.46 -8.17
C GLY A 237 12.69 11.33 -7.02
N PHE A 238 11.97 11.25 -5.90
CA PHE A 238 12.23 12.07 -4.72
C PHE A 238 13.60 11.81 -4.07
N ARG A 239 14.24 10.67 -4.38
CA ARG A 239 15.63 10.36 -3.98
C ARG A 239 16.64 10.58 -5.11
N GLY A 240 16.39 11.51 -6.02
CA GLY A 240 17.28 11.85 -7.12
C GLY A 240 17.31 10.81 -8.26
N LEU A 241 18.44 10.80 -8.99
CA LEU A 241 18.67 9.95 -10.16
C LEU A 241 19.14 8.56 -9.74
N GLY A 242 18.29 7.55 -9.94
CA GLY A 242 18.70 6.16 -9.82
C GLY A 242 19.46 5.69 -11.04
N GLY A 243 18.92 4.68 -11.71
CA GLY A 243 19.53 4.04 -12.86
C GLY A 243 18.52 3.16 -13.59
N LEU A 244 19.01 2.49 -14.63
CA LEU A 244 18.25 1.44 -15.29
C LEU A 244 17.86 0.36 -14.26
N VAL A 245 16.59 -0.01 -14.23
CA VAL A 245 16.15 -1.20 -13.50
C VAL A 245 16.71 -2.42 -14.22
N THR A 246 17.43 -3.25 -13.50
CA THR A 246 17.99 -4.53 -13.96
C THR A 246 17.57 -5.65 -13.02
N PRO A 247 17.65 -6.92 -13.43
CA PRO A 247 17.34 -8.04 -12.55
C PRO A 247 18.15 -8.01 -11.25
N ASP A 248 19.41 -7.58 -11.32
CA ASP A 248 20.33 -7.54 -10.19
C ASP A 248 19.97 -6.47 -9.14
N ASN A 249 19.35 -5.36 -9.57
CA ASN A 249 18.99 -4.25 -8.68
C ASN A 249 17.49 -4.13 -8.41
N PHE A 250 16.66 -5.00 -9.01
CA PHE A 250 15.20 -4.97 -8.90
C PHE A 250 14.73 -4.99 -7.44
N GLN A 251 15.25 -5.92 -6.63
CA GLN A 251 14.86 -6.07 -5.23
C GLN A 251 15.23 -4.84 -4.38
N GLU A 252 16.38 -4.21 -4.65
CA GLU A 252 16.77 -2.98 -3.96
C GLU A 252 15.84 -1.82 -4.32
N TYR A 253 15.42 -1.71 -5.59
CA TYR A 253 14.41 -0.73 -5.98
C TYR A 253 13.05 -0.99 -5.34
N VAL A 254 12.65 -2.26 -5.21
CA VAL A 254 11.42 -2.65 -4.50
C VAL A 254 11.45 -2.18 -3.03
N LYS A 255 12.54 -2.42 -2.31
CA LYS A 255 12.71 -1.98 -0.91
C LYS A 255 12.53 -0.47 -0.73
N ILE A 256 12.98 0.32 -1.70
CA ILE A 256 12.85 1.79 -1.69
C ILE A 256 11.65 2.30 -2.49
N MET A 257 10.73 1.42 -2.91
CA MET A 257 9.52 1.75 -3.68
C MET A 257 9.82 2.54 -4.97
N PHE A 258 10.93 2.22 -5.64
CA PHE A 258 11.39 2.90 -6.87
C PHE A 258 11.45 4.43 -6.70
N SER A 259 11.83 4.94 -5.53
CA SER A 259 11.72 6.37 -5.19
C SER A 259 12.87 7.25 -5.70
N GLY A 260 13.88 6.69 -6.37
CA GLY A 260 15.05 7.43 -6.86
C GLY A 260 16.30 6.57 -6.74
N ARG A 261 17.43 7.16 -6.32
CA ARG A 261 18.70 6.46 -6.14
C ARG A 261 18.68 5.49 -4.95
N ILE A 262 19.24 4.30 -5.15
CA ILE A 262 19.50 3.35 -4.05
C ILE A 262 20.53 3.99 -3.10
N GLY A 263 20.18 4.08 -1.82
CA GLY A 263 20.96 4.85 -0.83
C GLY A 263 20.90 6.38 -0.99
N GLY A 264 20.02 6.90 -1.86
CA GLY A 264 19.86 8.33 -2.09
C GLY A 264 19.11 9.06 -0.98
N GLN A 265 19.35 10.37 -0.89
CA GLN A 265 18.70 11.26 0.09
C GLN A 265 17.43 11.89 -0.48
N LYS A 266 16.52 12.32 0.40
CA LYS A 266 15.32 13.05 -0.01
C LYS A 266 15.70 14.38 -0.68
N ALA A 267 15.00 14.76 -1.75
CA ALA A 267 15.23 15.96 -2.54
C ALA A 267 16.66 16.08 -3.12
N GLU A 268 17.33 14.95 -3.34
CA GLU A 268 18.64 14.93 -3.98
C GLU A 268 18.56 15.46 -5.42
N LYS A 269 19.48 16.38 -5.76
CA LYS A 269 19.57 17.00 -7.09
C LYS A 269 20.00 15.99 -8.14
N ILE A 270 19.55 16.21 -9.38
CA ILE A 270 19.98 15.43 -10.53
C ILE A 270 20.93 16.25 -11.38
N GLU A 271 22.16 15.75 -11.51
CA GLU A 271 23.11 16.30 -12.45
C GLU A 271 22.72 15.94 -13.88
N ARG A 272 22.62 16.97 -14.74
CA ARG A 272 22.11 16.82 -16.12
C ARG A 272 22.97 15.88 -16.96
N PHE A 273 24.28 15.97 -16.80
CA PHE A 273 25.25 15.14 -17.51
C PHE A 273 25.09 13.66 -17.15
N ASP A 274 24.80 13.35 -15.88
CA ASP A 274 24.57 11.97 -15.46
C ASP A 274 23.27 11.40 -16.04
N LEU A 275 22.21 12.21 -16.11
CA LEU A 275 20.96 11.82 -16.75
C LEU A 275 21.16 11.55 -18.25
N GLU A 276 21.84 12.45 -18.95
CA GLU A 276 22.20 12.29 -20.37
C GLU A 276 22.98 11.00 -20.60
N LYS A 277 24.07 10.80 -19.86
CA LYS A 277 24.92 9.60 -19.96
C LYS A 277 24.12 8.33 -19.73
N LYS A 278 23.21 8.30 -18.74
CA LYS A 278 22.37 7.12 -18.49
C LYS A 278 21.39 6.85 -19.63
N ILE A 279 20.76 7.88 -20.20
CA ILE A 279 19.86 7.74 -21.35
C ILE A 279 20.61 7.15 -22.54
N GLU A 280 21.78 7.69 -22.87
CA GLU A 280 22.63 7.19 -23.96
C GLU A 280 23.05 5.73 -23.73
N THR A 281 23.54 5.42 -22.52
CA THR A 281 23.93 4.05 -22.16
C THR A 281 22.76 3.07 -22.31
N ILE A 282 21.54 3.46 -21.93
CA ILE A 282 20.36 2.60 -22.07
C ILE A 282 20.05 2.33 -23.54
N PHE A 283 20.03 3.37 -24.38
CA PHE A 283 19.70 3.22 -25.80
C PHE A 283 20.77 2.50 -26.62
N ASN A 284 22.01 2.46 -26.13
CA ASN A 284 23.12 1.72 -26.75
C ASN A 284 23.36 0.35 -26.11
N ASN A 285 22.52 -0.09 -25.16
CA ASN A 285 22.69 -1.35 -24.47
C ASN A 285 22.16 -2.53 -25.29
N GLU A 286 23.07 -3.35 -25.84
CA GLU A 286 22.73 -4.53 -26.64
C GLU A 286 21.94 -5.60 -25.85
N LYS A 287 22.05 -5.61 -24.52
CA LYS A 287 21.34 -6.53 -23.62
C LYS A 287 20.00 -5.99 -23.13
N ILE A 288 19.53 -4.84 -23.64
CA ILE A 288 18.34 -4.17 -23.10
C ILE A 288 17.08 -5.05 -23.19
N THR A 289 16.96 -5.86 -24.25
CA THR A 289 15.83 -6.79 -24.42
C THR A 289 15.82 -7.85 -23.33
N ASP A 290 16.96 -8.47 -23.01
CA ASP A 290 17.06 -9.47 -21.93
C ASP A 290 16.74 -8.85 -20.56
N ILE A 291 17.28 -7.66 -20.30
CA ILE A 291 17.00 -6.91 -19.07
C ILE A 291 15.49 -6.66 -18.91
N VAL A 292 14.84 -6.21 -19.97
CA VAL A 292 13.40 -5.92 -19.97
C VAL A 292 12.56 -7.18 -19.72
N GLU A 293 12.86 -8.28 -20.42
CA GLU A 293 12.13 -9.54 -20.26
C GLU A 293 12.31 -10.13 -18.85
N ARG A 294 13.54 -10.15 -18.33
CA ARG A 294 13.81 -10.64 -16.97
C ARG A 294 13.16 -9.78 -15.90
N ASN A 295 13.16 -8.45 -16.06
CA ASN A 295 12.46 -7.53 -15.16
C ASN A 295 10.94 -7.78 -15.17
N TYR A 296 10.35 -8.03 -16.34
CA TYR A 296 8.93 -8.35 -16.47
C TYR A 296 8.57 -9.63 -15.72
N LEU A 297 9.39 -10.69 -15.83
CA LEU A 297 9.19 -11.94 -15.09
C LEU A 297 9.28 -11.73 -13.57
N LEU A 298 10.26 -10.97 -13.09
CA LEU A 298 10.39 -10.61 -11.67
C LEU A 298 9.18 -9.82 -11.18
N LEU A 299 8.73 -8.83 -11.98
CA LEU A 299 7.55 -8.05 -11.64
C LEU A 299 6.30 -8.94 -11.55
N LYS A 300 6.09 -9.86 -12.51
CA LYS A 300 4.95 -10.78 -12.50
C LYS A 300 4.94 -11.66 -11.25
N GLN A 301 6.09 -12.13 -10.79
CA GLN A 301 6.17 -12.98 -9.58
C GLN A 301 5.80 -12.23 -8.29
N ILE A 302 5.92 -10.90 -8.25
CA ILE A 302 5.83 -10.12 -7.01
C ILE A 302 4.60 -9.20 -6.99
N PHE A 303 4.25 -8.63 -8.13
CA PHE A 303 3.26 -7.55 -8.24
C PHE A 303 2.05 -7.91 -9.10
N ASP A 304 1.95 -9.13 -9.63
CA ASP A 304 0.74 -9.54 -10.37
C ASP A 304 -0.50 -9.37 -9.49
N HIS A 305 -1.43 -8.53 -9.94
CA HIS A 305 -2.68 -8.26 -9.24
C HIS A 305 -3.40 -9.52 -8.76
N LYS A 306 -3.38 -10.61 -9.53
CA LYS A 306 -4.04 -11.85 -9.12
C LYS A 306 -3.39 -12.45 -7.89
N LEU A 307 -2.06 -12.51 -7.85
CA LEU A 307 -1.30 -13.01 -6.70
C LEU A 307 -1.48 -12.11 -5.48
N VAL A 308 -1.45 -10.79 -5.70
CA VAL A 308 -1.66 -9.79 -4.64
C VAL A 308 -3.06 -9.94 -4.03
N VAL A 309 -4.11 -10.09 -4.85
CA VAL A 309 -5.49 -10.26 -4.38
C VAL A 309 -5.71 -11.62 -3.74
N THR A 310 -5.11 -12.70 -4.24
CA THR A 310 -5.14 -14.01 -3.56
C THR A 310 -4.55 -13.92 -2.15
N LYS A 311 -3.45 -13.16 -1.99
CA LYS A 311 -2.88 -12.92 -0.67
C LYS A 311 -3.81 -12.09 0.21
N LEU A 312 -4.47 -11.06 -0.34
CA LEU A 312 -5.47 -10.25 0.37
C LEU A 312 -6.64 -11.12 0.86
N GLU A 313 -7.25 -11.93 0.00
CA GLU A 313 -8.35 -12.83 0.37
C GLU A 313 -7.93 -13.81 1.46
N LYS A 314 -6.72 -14.37 1.39
CA LYS A 314 -6.20 -15.22 2.46
C LYS A 314 -6.13 -14.46 3.79
N THR A 315 -5.68 -13.20 3.78
CA THR A 315 -5.65 -12.36 4.99
C THR A 315 -7.06 -12.05 5.49
N ILE A 316 -8.01 -11.76 4.60
CA ILE A 316 -9.43 -11.53 4.91
C ILE A 316 -10.02 -12.77 5.59
N ASN A 317 -9.93 -13.95 4.95
CA ASN A 317 -10.52 -15.20 5.45
C ASN A 317 -9.92 -15.60 6.81
N ASN A 318 -8.59 -15.47 6.96
CA ASN A 318 -7.94 -15.75 8.24
C ASN A 318 -8.42 -14.81 9.35
N LEU A 319 -8.67 -13.54 9.02
CA LEU A 319 -9.14 -12.56 10.00
C LEU A 319 -10.60 -12.80 10.38
N ILE A 320 -11.49 -13.06 9.41
CA ILE A 320 -12.89 -13.41 9.67
C ILE A 320 -12.96 -14.62 10.59
N GLU A 321 -12.26 -15.71 10.24
CA GLU A 321 -12.27 -16.93 11.05
C GLU A 321 -11.69 -16.70 12.45
N LEU A 322 -10.61 -15.91 12.57
CA LEU A 322 -10.07 -15.56 13.89
C LEU A 322 -11.08 -14.74 14.70
N PHE A 323 -11.74 -13.77 14.07
CA PHE A 323 -12.73 -12.92 14.71
C PHE A 323 -13.93 -13.73 15.21
N GLU A 324 -14.43 -14.67 14.41
CA GLU A 324 -15.46 -15.63 14.86
C GLU A 324 -14.97 -16.48 16.04
N MET A 325 -13.76 -17.04 15.95
CA MET A 325 -13.20 -17.88 17.02
C MET A 325 -13.07 -17.13 18.34
N VAL A 326 -12.71 -15.84 18.31
CA VAL A 326 -12.61 -15.01 19.53
C VAL A 326 -13.98 -14.71 20.12
N ASN A 327 -15.00 -14.56 19.28
CA ASN A 327 -16.36 -14.27 19.74
C ASN A 327 -17.13 -15.51 20.22
N ASP A 328 -16.65 -16.71 19.87
CA ASP A 328 -17.22 -17.97 20.32
C ASP A 328 -16.47 -18.53 21.55
N LYS A 329 -17.16 -18.60 22.69
CA LYS A 329 -16.60 -19.10 23.97
C LYS A 329 -16.05 -20.53 23.89
N THR A 330 -16.55 -21.35 22.97
CA THR A 330 -16.12 -22.74 22.77
C THR A 330 -14.93 -22.85 21.82
N ARG A 331 -14.73 -21.87 20.94
CA ARG A 331 -13.61 -21.85 19.97
C ARG A 331 -12.42 -21.06 20.49
N ILE A 332 -12.63 -19.98 21.24
CA ILE A 332 -11.55 -19.12 21.76
C ILE A 332 -10.55 -19.91 22.61
N VAL A 333 -11.01 -20.95 23.33
CA VAL A 333 -10.15 -21.83 24.14
C VAL A 333 -9.06 -22.53 23.33
N ASN A 334 -9.23 -22.65 22.01
CA ASN A 334 -8.26 -23.28 21.12
C ASN A 334 -7.16 -22.35 20.62
N LEU A 335 -7.30 -21.03 20.83
CA LEU A 335 -6.31 -20.05 20.41
C LEU A 335 -5.13 -20.01 21.38
N LYS A 336 -3.96 -19.63 20.86
CA LYS A 336 -2.72 -19.44 21.61
C LYS A 336 -2.47 -17.94 21.80
N PRO A 337 -2.53 -17.44 23.05
CA PRO A 337 -2.35 -16.03 23.32
C PRO A 337 -0.87 -15.71 23.54
N LYS A 338 -0.45 -14.59 22.97
CA LYS A 338 0.90 -14.06 23.13
C LYS A 338 0.82 -12.56 23.32
N LEU A 339 1.54 -12.04 24.31
CA LEU A 339 1.76 -10.60 24.43
C LEU A 339 2.36 -10.04 23.13
N VAL A 340 1.83 -8.91 22.68
CA VAL A 340 2.30 -8.24 21.47
C VAL A 340 3.69 -7.62 21.66
N SER A 341 4.41 -7.40 20.55
CA SER A 341 5.78 -6.87 20.59
C SER A 341 5.86 -5.40 21.05
N ASN A 342 4.81 -4.61 20.78
CA ASN A 342 4.73 -3.16 21.04
C ASN A 342 3.94 -2.83 22.32
N CYS A 343 4.35 -3.40 23.45
CA CYS A 343 3.85 -3.05 24.77
C CYS A 343 4.95 -3.13 25.83
N ASP A 344 4.94 -2.20 26.78
CA ASP A 344 5.73 -2.24 28.02
C ASP A 344 4.81 -2.15 29.24
N PHE A 345 5.27 -2.69 30.37
CA PHE A 345 4.59 -2.63 31.67
C PHE A 345 5.32 -1.66 32.59
N LYS A 346 4.59 -0.71 33.18
CA LYS A 346 5.12 0.21 34.19
C LYS A 346 4.39 0.03 35.52
N ASN A 347 5.17 -0.16 36.58
CA ASN A 347 4.66 -0.30 37.94
C ASN A 347 4.47 1.08 38.57
N TYR A 348 3.26 1.33 39.07
CA TYR A 348 2.92 2.50 39.88
C TYR A 348 2.16 2.03 41.13
N ASP A 349 2.87 1.96 42.26
CA ASP A 349 2.38 1.48 43.56
C ASP A 349 1.66 0.11 43.51
N LYS A 350 0.32 0.14 43.37
CA LYS A 350 -0.59 -1.02 43.38
C LYS A 350 -1.18 -1.37 42.01
N GLN A 351 -0.77 -0.66 40.97
CA GLN A 351 -1.31 -0.77 39.61
C GLN A 351 -0.19 -0.93 38.59
N ILE A 352 -0.49 -1.69 37.53
CA ILE A 352 0.44 -1.88 36.42
C ILE A 352 -0.19 -1.22 35.20
N ILE A 353 0.49 -0.22 34.65
CA ILE A 353 0.07 0.48 33.44
C ILE A 353 0.73 -0.19 32.25
N ILE A 354 -0.07 -0.53 31.24
CA ILE A 354 0.46 -0.98 29.95
C ILE A 354 0.51 0.20 28.99
N GLU A 355 1.67 0.43 28.39
CA GLU A 355 1.88 1.50 27.42
C GLU A 355 2.43 0.97 26.09
N ARG A 356 2.25 1.75 25.02
CA ARG A 356 2.92 1.51 23.75
C ARG A 356 4.39 1.91 23.83
N LYS A 357 5.28 1.07 23.28
CA LYS A 357 6.72 1.32 23.24
C LYS A 357 7.10 2.54 22.42
N VAL A 358 6.36 2.77 21.32
CA VAL A 358 6.71 3.80 20.34
C VAL A 358 6.25 5.18 20.80
N SER A 359 4.98 5.32 21.19
CA SER A 359 4.43 6.61 21.61
C SER A 359 4.50 6.89 23.12
N GLY A 360 4.72 5.87 23.96
CA GLY A 360 4.50 5.97 25.41
C GLY A 360 3.04 6.11 25.80
N ARG A 361 2.09 5.95 24.85
CA ARG A 361 0.67 6.08 25.11
C ARG A 361 0.20 4.98 26.06
N GLN A 362 -0.41 5.37 27.17
CA GLN A 362 -1.07 4.46 28.09
C GLN A 362 -2.30 3.83 27.42
N ILE A 363 -2.41 2.50 27.52
CA ILE A 363 -3.48 1.72 26.88
C ILE A 363 -4.54 1.37 27.93
N CYS A 364 -4.10 0.76 29.03
CA CYS A 364 -4.98 0.38 30.14
C CYS A 364 -4.17 0.20 31.43
N VAL A 365 -4.91 0.06 32.53
CA VAL A 365 -4.38 -0.31 33.84
C VAL A 365 -4.86 -1.72 34.17
N ILE A 366 -3.96 -2.56 34.66
CA ILE A 366 -4.27 -3.92 35.12
C ILE A 366 -3.80 -4.10 36.56
N ASP A 367 -4.41 -5.06 37.25
CA ASP A 367 -3.96 -5.50 38.57
C ASP A 367 -2.83 -6.55 38.47
N ASN A 368 -2.29 -6.92 39.64
CA ASN A 368 -1.19 -7.89 39.73
C ASN A 368 -1.60 -9.31 39.33
N GLU A 369 -2.88 -9.68 39.49
CA GLU A 369 -3.38 -11.01 39.17
C GLU A 369 -3.44 -11.20 37.65
N LEU A 370 -4.07 -10.26 36.95
CA LEU A 370 -4.14 -10.24 35.50
C LEU A 370 -2.74 -10.12 34.89
N HIS A 371 -1.85 -9.32 35.49
CA HIS A 371 -0.46 -9.25 35.05
C HIS A 371 0.24 -10.61 35.14
N ALA A 372 0.10 -11.32 36.27
CA ALA A 372 0.71 -12.65 36.46
C ALA A 372 0.18 -13.70 35.45
N ILE A 373 -1.06 -13.55 34.98
CA ILE A 373 -1.62 -14.37 33.90
C ILE A 373 -1.02 -13.97 32.56
N ILE A 374 -1.06 -12.68 32.20
CA ILE A 374 -0.56 -12.16 30.92
C ILE A 374 0.92 -12.50 30.71
N SER A 375 1.75 -12.39 31.76
CA SER A 375 3.17 -12.73 31.69
C SER A 375 3.43 -14.20 31.32
N LYS A 376 2.45 -15.11 31.49
CA LYS A 376 2.54 -16.52 31.09
C LYS A 376 2.10 -16.77 29.64
N LEU A 377 1.48 -15.80 28.99
CA LEU A 377 0.95 -15.91 27.62
C LEU A 377 2.06 -15.68 26.59
N ASN A 378 2.70 -16.78 26.17
CA ASN A 378 3.86 -16.77 25.28
C ASN A 378 3.59 -17.34 23.87
N GLY A 379 2.33 -17.59 23.52
CA GLY A 379 1.92 -18.15 22.24
C GLY A 379 2.14 -19.65 22.07
N LYS A 380 2.58 -20.38 23.11
CA LYS A 380 2.81 -21.84 23.03
C LYS A 380 1.62 -22.66 23.48
N LYS A 381 0.94 -22.23 24.56
CA LYS A 381 -0.21 -22.93 25.15
C LYS A 381 -1.52 -22.36 24.61
N LYS A 382 -2.52 -23.21 24.46
CA LYS A 382 -3.89 -22.82 24.16
C LYS A 382 -4.55 -22.20 25.39
N ILE A 383 -5.49 -21.27 25.20
CA ILE A 383 -6.26 -20.62 26.27
C ILE A 383 -6.91 -21.65 27.19
N GLY A 384 -7.47 -22.73 26.64
CA GLY A 384 -8.11 -23.80 27.41
C GLY A 384 -7.20 -24.47 28.43
N GLN A 385 -5.88 -24.40 28.25
CA GLN A 385 -4.90 -24.97 29.19
C GLN A 385 -4.63 -24.05 30.40
N PHE A 386 -5.14 -22.82 30.39
CA PHE A 386 -5.08 -21.88 31.50
C PHE A 386 -6.38 -21.86 32.31
N LEU A 387 -7.44 -22.53 31.84
CA LEU A 387 -8.72 -22.61 32.53
C LEU A 387 -8.62 -23.51 33.77
N SER A 388 -9.23 -23.08 34.87
CA SER A 388 -9.33 -23.85 36.10
C SER A 388 -10.50 -24.85 36.03
N LYS A 389 -10.57 -25.82 36.95
CA LYS A 389 -11.72 -26.75 37.02
C LYS A 389 -13.02 -26.09 37.52
N ASN A 390 -12.97 -24.86 38.03
CA ASN A 390 -14.14 -24.13 38.54
C ASN A 390 -14.67 -23.15 37.47
N ILE A 391 -15.90 -23.39 37.01
CA ILE A 391 -16.50 -22.75 35.83
C ILE A 391 -16.72 -21.24 35.98
N VAL A 392 -16.89 -20.73 37.22
CA VAL A 392 -17.24 -19.32 37.48
C VAL A 392 -16.11 -18.36 37.08
N ASP A 393 -14.84 -18.75 37.29
CA ASP A 393 -13.66 -17.92 36.98
C ASP A 393 -13.25 -17.98 35.49
N ASN A 394 -13.52 -19.11 34.84
CA ASN A 394 -13.19 -19.30 33.43
C ASN A 394 -13.93 -18.32 32.51
N SER A 395 -15.17 -17.95 32.84
CA SER A 395 -15.94 -17.00 32.04
C SER A 395 -15.30 -15.61 32.03
N THR A 396 -14.82 -15.15 33.19
CA THR A 396 -14.09 -13.89 33.37
C THR A 396 -12.77 -13.90 32.62
N LEU A 397 -11.99 -14.99 32.70
CA LEU A 397 -10.72 -15.09 31.98
C LEU A 397 -10.91 -15.00 30.46
N LEU A 398 -11.92 -15.69 29.90
CA LEU A 398 -12.20 -15.63 28.46
C LEU A 398 -12.62 -14.22 28.02
N GLN A 399 -13.40 -13.52 28.84
CA GLN A 399 -13.79 -12.13 28.61
C GLN A 399 -12.57 -11.21 28.64
N ASN A 400 -11.71 -11.33 29.67
CA ASN A 400 -10.47 -10.55 29.78
C ASN A 400 -9.56 -10.77 28.57
N ILE A 401 -9.40 -12.02 28.10
CA ILE A 401 -8.56 -12.31 26.93
C ILE A 401 -9.12 -11.65 25.67
N LYS A 402 -10.44 -11.68 25.48
CA LYS A 402 -11.11 -11.00 24.37
C LYS A 402 -10.85 -9.48 24.43
N GLU A 403 -11.07 -8.85 25.58
CA GLU A 403 -10.84 -7.41 25.76
C GLU A 403 -9.38 -7.01 25.51
N LEU A 404 -8.43 -7.79 26.03
CA LEU A 404 -7.00 -7.56 25.79
C LEU A 404 -6.62 -7.72 24.31
N TRP A 405 -7.28 -8.63 23.58
CA TRP A 405 -7.10 -8.76 22.13
C TRP A 405 -7.72 -7.57 21.37
N GLU A 406 -8.91 -7.11 21.75
CA GLU A 406 -9.55 -5.90 21.20
C GLU A 406 -8.72 -4.64 21.44
N LEU A 407 -7.99 -4.56 22.55
CA LEU A 407 -7.02 -3.49 22.86
C LEU A 407 -5.64 -3.67 22.20
N LYS A 408 -5.43 -4.78 21.47
CA LYS A 408 -4.16 -5.12 20.80
C LYS A 408 -3.02 -5.20 21.81
N LEU A 409 -3.30 -5.86 22.92
CA LEU A 409 -2.33 -6.24 23.94
C LEU A 409 -1.96 -7.72 23.80
N LEU A 410 -2.89 -8.53 23.31
CA LEU A 410 -2.64 -9.92 22.94
C LEU A 410 -2.77 -10.11 21.43
N SER A 411 -1.86 -10.89 20.86
CA SER A 411 -2.05 -11.56 19.59
C SER A 411 -2.57 -12.97 19.85
N LEU A 412 -3.47 -13.44 18.98
CA LEU A 412 -4.08 -14.76 19.07
C LEU A 412 -3.79 -15.53 17.78
N THR A 413 -3.27 -16.75 17.92
CA THR A 413 -2.98 -17.64 16.78
C THR A 413 -3.62 -19.01 17.01
N LYS A 414 -3.83 -19.77 15.94
CA LYS A 414 -4.43 -21.11 16.00
C LYS A 414 -3.44 -22.18 16.48
#